data_AF-A0A914ML78-F1
#
_entry.id   AF-A0A914ML78-F1
#
_cell.length_a   1.000
_cell.length_b   1.000
_cell.length_c   1.000
_cell.angle_alpha   90.00
_cell.angle_beta   90.00
_cell.angle_gamma   90.00
#
_symmetry.space_group_name_H-M   'P 1'
#
loop_
_entity.id
_entity.type
_entity.pdbx_description
1 polymer ?
#
loop_
_entity_poly.entity_id
_entity_poly.type
_entity_poly.pdbx_seq_one_letter_code
_entity_poly.pdbx_strand_id
1 'polypeptide(L)'
;MLKIRSILSSSILHGRSFCTEKVHFITKIRNMRRAKSRGGPIKEEFGDEIDFSKIRCSLKPMNRSNRDQNVATQTDPNQPIEFDFNPFDKADRKCLLCDLGIKLDYKNARLLQQFISSFSGRIYDRHITGLCSKQHDALIKTIRMSRYAGYMPPLTKEPKYLKDPKLFDPLKPIRPHSYDG
;
A
#
# COMPACT_ATOMS: atom_id res chain seq x y z
N MET A 1 35.99 38.45 -52.69
CA MET A 1 34.82 38.87 -53.50
C MET A 1 34.52 37.76 -54.51
N LEU A 2 33.51 36.93 -54.26
CA LEU A 2 33.01 35.93 -55.20
C LEU A 2 31.56 36.27 -55.56
N LYS A 3 31.29 36.26 -56.86
CA LYS A 3 30.08 36.77 -57.53
C LYS A 3 28.85 35.89 -57.28
N ILE A 4 27.72 36.58 -57.13
CA ILE A 4 26.32 36.11 -57.12
C ILE A 4 25.88 35.67 -58.54
N ARG A 5 25.02 34.64 -58.64
CA ARG A 5 23.86 34.46 -59.55
C ARG A 5 23.33 33.01 -59.42
N SER A 6 22.16 32.70 -58.86
CA SER A 6 20.75 33.02 -59.19
C SER A 6 20.25 32.50 -60.56
N ILE A 7 19.60 31.33 -60.53
CA ILE A 7 18.66 30.79 -61.54
C ILE A 7 17.60 30.00 -60.72
N LEU A 8 16.43 30.55 -60.36
CA LEU A 8 15.15 30.59 -61.11
C LEU A 8 14.73 29.24 -61.70
N SER A 9 13.72 28.59 -61.11
CA SER A 9 12.34 28.49 -61.67
C SER A 9 12.09 27.00 -62.02
N SER A 10 10.95 26.34 -61.86
CA SER A 10 9.57 26.69 -61.53
C SER A 10 8.86 25.41 -61.05
N SER A 11 7.86 25.58 -60.18
CA SER A 11 6.56 24.89 -60.13
C SER A 11 6.45 23.41 -60.55
N ILE A 12 5.76 22.61 -59.73
CA ILE A 12 4.41 22.12 -60.06
C ILE A 12 3.76 21.48 -58.83
N LEU A 13 2.46 21.77 -58.74
CA LEU A 13 1.46 21.27 -57.81
C LEU A 13 1.52 19.75 -57.62
N HIS A 14 1.12 19.28 -56.43
CA HIS A 14 -0.13 18.55 -56.20
C HIS A 14 -0.11 17.91 -54.80
N GLY A 15 -1.24 17.96 -54.11
CA GLY A 15 -1.59 16.93 -53.12
C GLY A 15 -1.37 17.29 -51.66
N ARG A 16 -2.24 18.15 -51.13
CA ARG A 16 -2.75 17.93 -49.77
C ARG A 16 -3.46 16.58 -49.77
N SER A 17 -2.85 15.57 -49.16
CA SER A 17 -3.55 14.39 -48.67
C SER A 17 -3.30 14.30 -47.16
N PHE A 18 -4.17 15.00 -46.42
CA PHE A 18 -4.55 14.54 -45.09
C PHE A 18 -5.25 13.18 -45.30
N CYS A 19 -4.51 12.09 -45.16
CA CYS A 19 -5.11 10.77 -44.99
C CYS A 19 -4.46 10.10 -43.77
N THR A 20 -5.32 9.94 -42.79
CA THR A 20 -5.12 9.34 -41.48
C THR A 20 -4.65 7.90 -41.59
N GLU A 21 -3.38 7.63 -41.30
CA GLU A 21 -2.84 6.26 -41.22
C GLU A 21 -2.29 5.90 -39.83
N LYS A 22 -2.98 6.42 -38.79
CA LYS A 22 -2.77 6.03 -37.39
C LYS A 22 -4.09 5.74 -36.66
N VAL A 23 -5.08 5.20 -37.37
CA VAL A 23 -6.37 4.79 -36.79
C VAL A 23 -6.88 3.49 -37.41
N HIS A 24 -6.07 2.43 -37.41
CA HIS A 24 -6.60 1.07 -37.59
C HIS A 24 -5.90 -0.02 -36.74
N PHE A 25 -5.14 0.39 -35.73
CA PHE A 25 -4.62 -0.52 -34.69
C PHE A 25 -5.16 -0.19 -33.28
N ILE A 26 -5.66 1.03 -33.06
CA ILE A 26 -6.30 1.43 -31.78
C ILE A 26 -7.80 1.04 -31.75
N THR A 27 -8.41 0.74 -32.89
CA THR A 27 -9.84 0.39 -33.01
C THR A 27 -10.16 -1.09 -32.73
N LYS A 28 -9.16 -1.94 -32.46
CA LYS A 28 -9.37 -3.34 -32.02
C LYS A 28 -9.25 -3.55 -30.51
N ILE A 29 -8.85 -2.53 -29.74
CA ILE A 29 -8.86 -2.57 -28.26
C ILE A 29 -10.11 -1.89 -27.66
N ARG A 30 -10.88 -1.14 -28.46
CA ARG A 30 -12.16 -0.56 -28.01
C ARG A 30 -13.40 -1.46 -28.19
N ASN A 31 -13.29 -2.60 -28.88
CA ASN A 31 -14.40 -3.56 -29.03
C ASN A 31 -14.25 -4.87 -28.24
N MET A 32 -13.41 -4.88 -27.20
CA MET A 32 -13.41 -5.90 -26.13
C MET A 32 -14.05 -5.40 -24.82
N ARG A 33 -14.65 -4.20 -24.83
CA ARG A 33 -15.40 -3.63 -23.68
C ARG A 33 -16.87 -3.35 -24.02
N ARG A 34 -17.49 -4.23 -24.79
CA ARG A 34 -18.92 -4.15 -25.09
C ARG A 34 -19.59 -5.53 -25.17
N ALA A 35 -19.35 -6.35 -24.14
CA ALA A 35 -20.11 -7.57 -23.89
C ALA A 35 -19.96 -8.03 -22.41
N LYS A 36 -20.25 -7.15 -21.44
CA LYS A 36 -20.67 -7.57 -20.09
C LYS A 36 -21.43 -6.46 -19.36
N SER A 37 -22.44 -5.92 -20.02
CA SER A 37 -23.49 -5.10 -19.39
C SER A 37 -24.70 -5.99 -19.11
N ARG A 38 -24.73 -6.58 -17.91
CA ARG A 38 -25.96 -6.92 -17.20
C ARG A 38 -25.73 -6.67 -15.71
N GLY A 39 -25.53 -5.40 -15.36
CA GLY A 39 -25.76 -4.92 -14.00
C GLY A 39 -27.23 -4.51 -13.92
N GLY A 40 -28.05 -5.35 -13.31
CA GLY A 40 -29.45 -5.03 -13.00
C GLY A 40 -29.57 -4.14 -11.76
N PRO A 41 -30.79 -3.66 -11.45
CA PRO A 41 -31.04 -2.71 -10.37
C PRO A 41 -30.84 -3.36 -9.00
N ILE A 42 -30.19 -2.61 -8.10
CA ILE A 42 -30.05 -2.95 -6.68
C ILE A 42 -31.41 -2.71 -6.03
N LYS A 43 -32.10 -3.78 -5.65
CA LYS A 43 -33.08 -3.75 -4.56
C LYS A 43 -32.37 -4.24 -3.32
N GLU A 44 -32.36 -3.42 -2.29
CA GLU A 44 -31.98 -3.84 -0.94
C GLU A 44 -33.07 -4.78 -0.43
N GLU A 45 -32.71 -6.05 -0.18
CA GLU A 45 -33.49 -6.94 0.67
C GLU A 45 -32.56 -7.56 1.72
N PHE A 46 -33.09 -7.56 2.93
CA PHE A 46 -32.51 -7.84 4.23
C PHE A 46 -32.49 -9.37 4.51
N GLY A 47 -31.46 -9.87 5.22
CA GLY A 47 -31.31 -11.28 5.66
C GLY A 47 -30.60 -12.14 4.61
N ASP A 48 -29.50 -12.85 4.90
CA ASP A 48 -29.38 -13.81 5.98
C ASP A 48 -28.02 -13.74 6.71
N GLU A 49 -28.11 -13.86 8.02
CA GLU A 49 -27.03 -14.03 8.98
C GLU A 49 -26.23 -15.31 8.66
N ILE A 50 -24.93 -15.17 8.39
CA ILE A 50 -24.04 -16.34 8.24
C ILE A 50 -23.77 -16.89 9.65
N ASP A 51 -24.51 -17.93 10.01
CA ASP A 51 -24.37 -18.62 11.28
C ASP A 51 -23.11 -19.52 11.28
N PHE A 52 -22.08 -19.09 12.03
CA PHE A 52 -20.80 -19.79 12.19
C PHE A 52 -20.93 -21.15 12.94
N SER A 53 -22.13 -21.52 13.37
CA SER A 53 -22.43 -22.81 14.04
C SER A 53 -22.23 -24.05 13.15
N LYS A 54 -22.22 -23.92 11.81
CA LYS A 54 -22.07 -25.05 10.88
C LYS A 54 -20.63 -25.50 10.57
N ILE A 55 -19.60 -24.77 11.02
CA ILE A 55 -18.19 -25.09 10.69
C ILE A 55 -17.52 -26.03 11.72
N ARG A 56 -18.19 -26.40 12.82
CA ARG A 56 -17.60 -27.28 13.84
C ARG A 56 -18.49 -28.45 14.22
N CYS A 57 -18.68 -29.40 13.29
CA CYS A 57 -19.41 -30.63 13.59
C CYS A 57 -18.53 -31.86 13.34
N SER A 58 -17.73 -32.27 14.34
CA SER A 58 -17.38 -33.67 14.66
C SER A 58 -16.45 -33.81 15.88
N LEU A 59 -16.70 -33.07 16.96
CA LEU A 59 -16.23 -33.46 18.30
C LEU A 59 -17.47 -33.58 19.18
N LYS A 60 -17.83 -34.83 19.51
CA LYS A 60 -18.97 -35.10 20.40
C LYS A 60 -18.73 -34.43 21.75
N PRO A 61 -19.70 -33.71 22.34
CA PRO A 61 -19.59 -33.28 23.72
C PRO A 61 -19.75 -34.52 24.61
N MET A 62 -18.78 -34.77 25.50
CA MET A 62 -19.00 -35.70 26.60
C MET A 62 -19.97 -35.04 27.58
N ASN A 63 -21.13 -35.68 27.77
CA ASN A 63 -22.05 -35.38 28.86
C ASN A 63 -21.34 -35.71 30.19
N ARG A 64 -20.92 -34.69 30.94
CA ARG A 64 -20.45 -34.85 32.31
C ARG A 64 -21.62 -34.53 33.23
N SER A 65 -22.25 -35.58 33.75
CA SER A 65 -23.34 -35.47 34.71
C SER A 65 -22.83 -35.09 36.11
N ASN A 66 -23.70 -34.32 36.79
CA ASN A 66 -23.76 -34.04 38.23
C ASN A 66 -22.69 -33.08 38.79
N ARG A 67 -22.99 -32.17 39.71
CA ARG A 67 -23.98 -32.20 40.79
C ARG A 67 -24.08 -30.78 41.36
N ASP A 68 -25.28 -30.30 41.66
CA ASP A 68 -25.44 -29.19 42.61
C ASP A 68 -24.83 -29.61 43.95
N GLN A 69 -23.76 -28.94 44.36
CA GLN A 69 -23.35 -28.87 45.75
C GLN A 69 -22.87 -27.46 46.03
N ASN A 70 -23.64 -26.76 46.85
CA ASN A 70 -23.26 -25.56 47.56
C ASN A 70 -22.18 -25.96 48.57
N VAL A 71 -20.92 -26.06 48.12
CA VAL A 71 -19.75 -26.30 48.97
C VAL A 71 -19.12 -24.95 49.25
N ALA A 72 -19.13 -24.52 50.50
CA ALA A 72 -18.31 -23.42 50.97
C ALA A 72 -16.84 -23.85 50.82
N THR A 73 -16.23 -23.50 49.69
CA THR A 73 -14.82 -23.77 49.42
C THR A 73 -13.98 -22.83 50.27
N GLN A 74 -13.28 -23.40 51.26
CA GLN A 74 -12.00 -22.84 51.67
C GLN A 74 -11.17 -22.71 50.40
N THR A 75 -10.93 -21.48 49.96
CA THR A 75 -10.27 -21.22 48.67
C THR A 75 -8.83 -21.66 48.83
N ASP A 76 -8.46 -22.78 48.18
CA ASP A 76 -7.08 -23.25 48.16
C ASP A 76 -6.19 -22.10 47.67
N PRO A 77 -5.13 -21.70 48.40
CA PRO A 77 -4.32 -20.52 48.06
C PRO A 77 -3.55 -20.67 46.74
N ASN A 78 -3.56 -21.86 46.14
CA ASN A 78 -2.92 -22.16 44.86
C ASN A 78 -3.92 -22.29 43.69
N GLN A 79 -5.20 -21.98 43.88
CA GLN A 79 -6.16 -21.97 42.79
C GLN A 79 -5.88 -20.79 41.83
N PRO A 80 -5.93 -21.00 40.49
CA PRO A 80 -5.80 -19.92 39.54
C PRO A 80 -6.85 -18.84 39.77
N ILE A 81 -6.41 -17.59 39.82
CA ILE A 81 -7.28 -16.42 39.94
C ILE A 81 -7.74 -16.05 38.53
N GLU A 82 -9.04 -15.82 38.35
CA GLU A 82 -9.60 -15.32 37.10
C GLU A 82 -9.40 -13.79 37.04
N PHE A 83 -8.76 -13.31 35.98
CA PHE A 83 -8.55 -11.89 35.71
C PHE A 83 -9.28 -11.49 34.43
N ASP A 84 -9.87 -10.29 34.39
CA ASP A 84 -10.51 -9.73 33.18
C ASP A 84 -9.49 -9.40 32.08
N PHE A 85 -8.23 -9.15 32.46
CA PHE A 85 -7.13 -8.79 31.57
C PHE A 85 -5.87 -9.60 31.93
N ASN A 86 -5.06 -9.94 30.93
CA ASN A 86 -3.82 -10.68 31.15
C ASN A 86 -2.70 -9.75 31.68
N PRO A 87 -2.20 -9.95 32.92
CA PRO A 87 -1.16 -9.10 33.51
C PRO A 87 0.20 -9.21 32.81
N PHE A 88 0.41 -10.22 31.95
CA PHE A 88 1.64 -10.42 31.20
C PHE A 88 1.58 -9.85 29.76
N ASP A 89 0.46 -9.26 29.37
CA ASP A 89 0.34 -8.65 28.03
C ASP A 89 1.24 -7.42 27.91
N LYS A 90 2.03 -7.40 26.83
CA LYS A 90 2.89 -6.27 26.50
C LYS A 90 2.06 -5.22 25.78
N ALA A 91 2.38 -3.96 26.02
CA ALA A 91 1.78 -2.86 25.28
C ALA A 91 1.93 -3.04 23.76
N ASP A 92 0.90 -2.64 23.03
CA ASP A 92 0.88 -2.74 21.57
C ASP A 92 2.05 -2.00 20.94
N ARG A 93 2.73 -2.67 20.01
CA ARG A 93 3.80 -2.06 19.24
C ARG A 93 3.21 -1.08 18.24
N LYS A 94 3.59 0.17 18.38
CA LYS A 94 3.26 1.24 17.44
C LYS A 94 4.41 1.44 16.45
N CYS A 95 4.11 2.13 15.35
CA CYS A 95 5.12 2.50 14.37
C CYS A 95 5.66 3.90 14.64
N LEU A 96 6.85 4.19 14.13
CA LEU A 96 7.57 5.43 14.36
C LEU A 96 6.75 6.71 14.11
N LEU A 97 5.93 6.74 13.06
CA LEU A 97 5.08 7.91 12.77
C LEU A 97 3.90 8.05 13.74
N CYS A 98 3.35 6.95 14.22
CA CYS A 98 2.25 6.95 15.19
C CYS A 98 2.75 7.29 16.60
N ASP A 99 3.94 6.81 16.97
CA ASP A 99 4.57 7.11 18.26
C ASP A 99 4.94 8.59 18.38
N LEU A 100 5.50 9.16 17.32
CA LEU A 100 5.89 10.57 17.28
C LEU A 100 4.72 11.51 16.93
N GLY A 101 3.56 10.97 16.50
CA GLY A 101 2.41 11.77 16.09
C GLY A 101 2.66 12.65 14.86
N ILE A 102 3.61 12.29 14.01
CA ILE A 102 4.02 13.10 12.85
C ILE A 102 3.03 12.91 11.70
N LYS A 103 2.49 14.02 11.20
CA LYS A 103 1.65 14.05 9.99
C LYS A 103 2.52 14.13 8.73
N LEU A 104 2.16 13.35 7.71
CA LEU A 104 2.86 13.33 6.44
C LEU A 104 2.32 14.41 5.50
N ASP A 105 3.18 15.35 5.12
CA ASP A 105 2.87 16.41 4.15
C ASP A 105 3.74 16.28 2.90
N TYR A 106 3.14 16.47 1.73
CA TYR A 106 3.84 16.36 0.44
C TYR A 106 4.87 17.48 0.22
N LYS A 107 4.75 18.59 0.97
CA LYS A 107 5.68 19.73 0.94
C LYS A 107 6.97 19.44 1.72
N ASN A 108 6.92 18.52 2.69
CA ASN A 108 8.03 18.23 3.60
C ASN A 108 9.01 17.22 2.96
N ALA A 109 9.69 17.65 1.90
CA ALA A 109 10.62 16.82 1.13
C ALA A 109 11.72 16.18 1.99
N ARG A 110 12.21 16.89 3.03
CA ARG A 110 13.24 16.40 3.96
C ARG A 110 12.82 15.11 4.67
N LEU A 111 11.61 15.06 5.20
CA LEU A 111 11.07 13.88 5.89
C LEU A 111 10.83 12.74 4.89
N LEU A 112 10.19 13.05 3.75
CA LEU A 112 9.85 12.04 2.75
C LEU A 112 11.11 11.36 2.16
N GLN A 113 12.19 12.11 1.97
CA GLN A 113 13.46 11.56 1.46
C GLN A 113 14.22 10.67 2.45
N GLN A 114 13.80 10.58 3.71
CA GLN A 114 14.34 9.57 4.63
C GLN A 114 13.78 8.16 4.32
N PHE A 115 12.60 8.08 3.70
CA PHE A 115 11.96 6.81 3.33
C PHE A 115 12.31 6.32 1.92
N ILE A 116 13.28 6.97 1.27
CA ILE A 116 13.67 6.71 -0.11
C ILE A 116 15.14 6.29 -0.15
N SER A 117 15.45 5.30 -0.99
CA SER A 117 16.81 4.88 -1.28
C SER A 117 17.63 6.00 -1.92
N SER A 118 18.82 6.27 -1.37
CA SER A 118 19.71 7.31 -1.85
C SER A 118 20.10 7.14 -3.33
N PHE A 119 20.33 5.89 -3.75
CA PHE A 119 20.86 5.59 -5.09
C PHE A 119 19.75 5.44 -6.14
N SER A 120 18.67 4.75 -5.81
CA SER A 120 17.66 4.36 -6.80
C SER A 120 16.39 5.20 -6.77
N GLY A 121 16.23 6.06 -5.75
CA GLY A 121 14.99 6.82 -5.57
C GLY A 121 13.78 5.92 -5.28
N ARG A 122 13.97 4.63 -5.00
CA ARG A 122 12.86 3.71 -4.66
C ARG A 122 12.41 3.93 -3.21
N ILE A 123 11.11 3.85 -2.98
CA ILE A 123 10.54 3.92 -1.63
C ILE A 123 10.89 2.61 -0.92
N TYR A 124 11.33 2.67 0.33
CA TYR A 124 11.58 1.47 1.12
C TYR A 124 10.28 0.76 1.47
N ASP A 125 10.30 -0.57 1.47
CA ASP A 125 9.14 -1.39 1.78
C ASP A 125 8.80 -1.39 3.29
N ARG A 126 7.61 -1.88 3.61
CA ARG A 126 7.12 -2.01 4.99
C ARG A 126 8.01 -2.87 5.89
N HIS A 127 8.60 -3.94 5.36
CA HIS A 127 9.44 -4.86 6.15
C HIS A 127 10.79 -4.23 6.55
N ILE A 128 11.21 -3.17 5.84
CA ILE A 128 12.40 -2.38 6.15
C ILE A 128 12.03 -1.24 7.11
N THR A 129 10.98 -0.48 6.79
CA THR A 129 10.60 0.73 7.53
C THR A 129 9.84 0.47 8.84
N GLY A 130 9.17 -0.68 8.98
CA GLY A 130 8.38 -1.01 10.18
C GLY A 130 7.11 -0.17 10.36
N LEU A 131 6.63 0.52 9.31
CA LEU A 131 5.40 1.32 9.39
C LEU A 131 4.12 0.45 9.41
N CYS A 132 3.07 0.94 10.06
CA CYS A 132 1.73 0.37 9.91
C CYS A 132 1.26 0.50 8.45
N SER A 133 0.43 -0.44 7.97
CA SER A 133 -0.08 -0.41 6.57
C SER A 133 -0.72 0.92 6.19
N LYS A 134 -1.55 1.48 7.09
CA LYS A 134 -2.22 2.78 6.90
C LYS A 134 -1.22 3.93 6.64
N GLN A 135 -0.15 3.98 7.44
CA GLN A 135 0.88 5.01 7.33
C GLN A 135 1.76 4.80 6.09
N HIS A 136 2.06 3.55 5.76
CA HIS A 136 2.83 3.22 4.55
C HIS A 136 2.09 3.61 3.27
N ASP A 137 0.78 3.35 3.19
CA ASP A 137 -0.04 3.76 2.04
C ASP A 137 -0.15 5.29 1.94
N ALA A 138 -0.31 5.98 3.08
CA ALA A 138 -0.30 7.43 3.14
C ALA A 138 1.04 8.02 2.68
N LEU A 139 2.16 7.42 3.11
CA LEU A 139 3.51 7.78 2.68
C LEU A 139 3.68 7.65 1.17
N ILE A 140 3.28 6.52 0.57
CA ILE A 140 3.38 6.30 -0.88
C ILE A 140 2.60 7.36 -1.65
N LYS A 141 1.37 7.67 -1.23
CA LYS A 141 0.53 8.71 -1.86
C LYS A 141 1.20 10.07 -1.76
N THR A 142 1.69 10.43 -0.57
CA THR A 142 2.33 11.71 -0.28
C THR A 142 3.63 11.89 -1.09
N ILE A 143 4.43 10.83 -1.20
CA ILE A 143 5.64 10.79 -2.04
C ILE A 143 5.29 10.99 -3.52
N ARG A 144 4.27 10.30 -4.03
CA ARG A 144 3.82 10.48 -5.43
C ARG A 144 3.36 11.90 -5.69
N MET A 145 2.60 12.49 -4.76
CA MET A 145 2.17 13.89 -4.84
C MET A 145 3.36 14.86 -4.82
N SER A 146 4.32 14.65 -3.93
CA SER A 146 5.53 15.46 -3.81
C SER A 146 6.36 15.45 -5.10
N ARG A 147 6.51 14.29 -5.73
CA ARG A 147 7.17 14.13 -7.03
C ARG A 147 6.44 14.86 -8.14
N TYR A 148 5.11 14.71 -8.21
CA TYR A 148 4.31 15.37 -9.24
C TYR A 148 4.32 16.90 -9.09
N ALA A 149 4.29 17.39 -7.86
CA ALA A 149 4.36 18.82 -7.55
C ALA A 149 5.78 19.41 -7.64
N GLY A 150 6.81 18.60 -7.92
CA GLY A 150 8.19 19.07 -8.08
C GLY A 150 8.93 19.37 -6.78
N TYR A 151 8.41 18.99 -5.61
CA TYR A 151 9.09 19.18 -4.33
C TYR A 151 10.24 18.19 -4.10
N MET A 152 10.24 17.04 -4.78
CA MET A 152 11.35 16.11 -4.74
C MET A 152 11.55 15.32 -6.04
N PRO A 153 12.80 14.99 -6.40
CA PRO A 153 13.12 14.19 -7.58
C PRO A 153 12.59 12.73 -7.50
N PRO A 154 12.23 12.11 -8.64
CA PRO A 154 11.76 10.73 -8.69
C PRO A 154 12.86 9.67 -8.72
N LEU A 155 14.04 10.00 -9.30
CA LEU A 155 15.09 9.02 -9.62
C LEU A 155 16.18 8.92 -8.56
N THR A 156 16.56 10.03 -7.96
CA THR A 156 17.69 10.11 -7.02
C THR A 156 17.32 10.98 -5.84
N LYS A 157 17.95 10.76 -4.69
CA LYS A 157 17.79 11.62 -3.52
C LYS A 157 18.56 12.93 -3.71
N GLU A 158 18.05 14.04 -3.18
CA GLU A 158 18.76 15.32 -3.27
C GLU A 158 20.03 15.29 -2.41
N PRO A 159 21.15 15.86 -2.91
CA PRO A 159 22.43 15.81 -2.22
C PRO A 159 22.39 16.51 -0.86
N LYS A 160 21.52 17.52 -0.71
CA LYS A 160 21.34 18.26 0.55
C LYS A 160 20.82 17.39 1.70
N TYR A 161 20.06 16.32 1.40
CA TYR A 161 19.48 15.41 2.40
C TYR A 161 20.26 14.09 2.52
N LEU A 162 21.37 13.92 1.79
CA LEU A 162 22.18 12.70 1.82
C LEU A 162 22.91 12.53 3.16
N LYS A 163 23.23 13.64 3.83
CA LYS A 163 23.93 13.68 5.11
C LYS A 163 23.01 13.55 6.34
N ASP A 164 21.69 13.48 6.14
CA ASP A 164 20.75 13.26 7.24
C ASP A 164 20.97 11.86 7.85
N PRO A 165 20.81 11.69 9.18
CA PRO A 165 20.96 10.39 9.82
C PRO A 165 20.00 9.37 9.18
N LYS A 166 20.52 8.18 8.86
CA LYS A 166 19.72 7.12 8.26
C LYS A 166 18.85 6.49 9.34
N LEU A 167 17.53 6.50 9.10
CA LEU A 167 16.56 5.89 10.01
C LEU A 167 16.43 4.38 9.80
N PHE A 168 16.78 3.91 8.61
CA PHE A 168 16.60 2.53 8.19
C PHE A 168 17.84 2.00 7.50
N ASP A 169 18.19 0.75 7.81
CA ASP A 169 19.26 0.00 7.16
C ASP A 169 18.64 -1.07 6.24
N PRO A 170 18.74 -0.92 4.90
CA PRO A 170 18.15 -1.88 3.96
C PRO A 170 18.73 -3.29 4.07
N LEU A 171 19.95 -3.42 4.60
CA LEU A 171 20.65 -4.70 4.75
C LEU A 171 20.21 -5.49 5.99
N LYS A 172 19.49 -4.86 6.92
CA LYS A 172 19.02 -5.51 8.15
C LYS A 172 17.53 -5.26 8.34
N PRO A 173 16.68 -5.89 7.51
CA PRO A 173 15.23 -5.72 7.62
C PRO A 173 14.70 -6.30 8.94
N ILE A 174 13.60 -5.71 9.44
CA ILE A 174 12.98 -6.12 10.71
C ILE A 174 12.39 -7.53 10.61
N ARG A 175 11.89 -7.88 9.42
CA ARG A 175 11.41 -9.23 9.11
C ARG A 175 12.33 -9.79 8.03
N PRO A 176 12.97 -10.96 8.25
CA PRO A 176 13.80 -11.58 7.23
C PRO A 176 12.95 -11.94 6.02
N HIS A 177 13.55 -11.94 4.84
CA HIS A 177 12.85 -12.40 3.64
C HIS A 177 12.77 -13.93 3.61
N SER A 178 11.78 -14.49 2.92
CA SER A 178 11.54 -15.95 2.95
C SER A 178 12.71 -16.78 2.41
N TYR A 179 13.61 -16.18 1.63
CA TYR A 179 14.78 -16.84 1.01
C TYR A 179 16.11 -16.54 1.74
N ASP A 180 16.06 -15.98 2.95
CA ASP A 180 17.23 -15.57 3.78
C ASP A 180 17.54 -16.59 4.89
N GLY A 181 16.76 -17.68 4.96
CA GLY A 181 16.81 -18.68 6.03
C GLY A 181 17.42 -19.99 5.60
#